data_AF-A0A6V8NWL5-F1
#
_entry.id   AF-A0A6V8NWL5-F1
#
_cell.length_a   1.000
_cell.length_b   1.000
_cell.length_c   1.000
_cell.angle_alpha   90.00
_cell.angle_beta   90.00
_cell.angle_gamma   90.00
#
_symmetry.space_group_name_H-M   'P 1'
#
loop_
_entity.id
_entity.type
_entity.pdbx_description
1 polymer ?
#
loop_
_entity_poly.entity_id
_entity_poly.type
_entity_poly.pdbx_seq_one_letter_code
_entity_poly.pdbx_strand_id
1 'polypeptide(L)'
;FGEVLGEKTDEELKEMLKSLYADERKLSYQRRLIHGRIDILKEELVRRLKQKLERGEAIAEDLDIEDLTRILAHPSPPLLEPDINEEV
;
A
#
# COMPACT_ATOMS: atom_id res chain seq x y z
N PHE A 1 27.26 4.28 -7.73
CA PHE A 1 26.72 2.93 -7.97
C PHE A 1 27.21 2.29 -9.28
N GLY A 2 27.44 3.04 -10.36
CA GLY A 2 27.85 2.46 -11.66
C GLY A 2 29.26 1.85 -11.72
N GLU A 3 30.28 2.48 -11.13
CA GLU A 3 31.68 1.99 -11.19
C GLU A 3 31.87 0.63 -10.50
N VAL A 4 31.17 0.38 -9.39
CA VAL A 4 31.24 -0.89 -8.63
C VAL A 4 30.53 -2.05 -9.35
N LEU A 5 29.65 -1.75 -10.30
CA LEU A 5 28.94 -2.77 -11.09
C LEU A 5 29.78 -3.22 -12.30
N GLY A 6 30.68 -2.37 -12.82
CA GLY A 6 31.53 -2.70 -13.95
C GLY A 6 32.63 -3.73 -13.64
N GLU A 7 32.97 -3.90 -12.35
CA GLU A 7 33.96 -4.89 -11.88
C GLU A 7 33.33 -6.26 -11.56
N LYS A 8 32.00 -6.37 -11.61
CA LYS A 8 31.28 -7.59 -11.28
C LYS A 8 31.09 -8.47 -12.50
N THR A 9 31.17 -9.77 -12.28
CA THR A 9 30.80 -10.76 -13.29
C THR A 9 29.29 -10.79 -13.52
N ASP A 10 28.87 -11.26 -14.68
CA ASP A 10 27.44 -11.45 -15.02
C ASP A 10 26.71 -12.31 -13.98
N GLU A 11 27.40 -13.29 -13.39
CA GLU A 11 26.82 -14.17 -12.38
C GLU A 11 26.58 -13.44 -11.06
N GLU A 12 27.54 -12.64 -10.59
CA GLU A 12 27.36 -11.81 -9.40
C GLU A 12 26.24 -10.77 -9.59
N LEU A 13 26.10 -10.21 -10.79
CA LEU A 13 25.02 -9.28 -11.10
C LEU A 13 23.66 -9.97 -11.05
N LYS A 14 23.54 -11.20 -11.57
CA LYS A 14 22.32 -12.01 -11.48
C LYS A 14 21.97 -12.36 -10.04
N GLU A 15 22.95 -12.75 -9.24
CA GLU A 15 22.73 -13.05 -7.81
C GLU A 15 22.26 -11.81 -7.04
N MET A 16 22.91 -10.66 -7.28
CA MET A 16 22.49 -9.39 -6.68
C MET A 16 21.07 -9.01 -7.10
N LEU A 17 20.74 -9.14 -8.39
CA LEU A 17 19.41 -8.85 -8.89
C LEU A 17 18.34 -9.77 -8.26
N LYS A 18 18.65 -11.07 -8.15
CA LYS A 18 17.78 -12.06 -7.49
C LYS A 18 17.54 -11.71 -6.02
N SER A 19 18.58 -11.28 -5.31
CA SER A 19 18.46 -10.82 -3.92
C SER A 19 17.58 -9.58 -3.80
N LEU A 20 17.81 -8.59 -4.66
CA LEU A 20 17.03 -7.35 -4.68
C LEU A 20 15.55 -7.61 -4.99
N TYR A 21 15.24 -8.48 -5.96
CA TYR A 21 13.86 -8.89 -6.22
C TYR A 21 13.23 -9.65 -5.05
N ALA A 22 13.98 -10.49 -4.35
CA ALA A 22 13.47 -11.17 -3.17
C ALA A 22 13.12 -10.19 -2.05
N ASP A 23 13.92 -9.15 -1.85
CA ASP A 23 13.65 -8.13 -0.85
C ASP A 23 12.53 -7.18 -1.27
N GLU A 24 12.47 -6.80 -2.54
CA GLU A 24 11.35 -6.06 -3.12
C GLU A 24 10.03 -6.81 -2.88
N ARG A 25 9.97 -8.13 -3.15
CA ARG A 25 8.76 -8.93 -2.93
C ARG A 25 8.31 -8.93 -1.47
N LYS A 26 9.25 -8.99 -0.52
CA LYS A 26 8.94 -8.92 0.92
C LYS A 26 8.35 -7.55 1.29
N LEU A 27 8.96 -6.48 0.80
CA LEU A 27 8.47 -5.11 1.04
C LEU A 27 7.10 -4.90 0.41
N SER A 28 6.89 -5.38 -0.81
CA SER A 28 5.62 -5.32 -1.52
C SER A 28 4.53 -6.12 -0.80
N TYR A 29 4.84 -7.29 -0.23
CA TYR A 29 3.93 -8.04 0.62
C TYR A 29 3.55 -7.26 1.89
N GLN A 30 4.53 -6.70 2.61
CA GLN A 30 4.28 -5.90 3.81
C GLN A 30 3.44 -4.66 3.50
N ARG A 31 3.76 -3.98 2.39
CA ARG A 31 2.99 -2.83 1.89
C ARG A 31 1.53 -3.21 1.67
N ARG A 32 1.25 -4.32 0.96
CA ARG A 32 -0.12 -4.81 0.74
C ARG A 32 -0.85 -5.12 2.05
N LEU A 33 -0.19 -5.79 2.99
CA LEU A 33 -0.80 -6.12 4.28
C LEU A 33 -1.18 -4.87 5.08
N ILE A 34 -0.31 -3.86 5.09
CA ILE A 34 -0.57 -2.59 5.77
C ILE A 34 -1.71 -1.85 5.08
N HIS A 35 -1.71 -1.77 3.75
CA HIS A 35 -2.80 -1.15 3.00
C HIS A 35 -4.14 -1.84 3.27
N GLY A 36 -4.21 -3.17 3.27
CA GLY A 36 -5.45 -3.89 3.59
C GLY A 36 -5.98 -3.57 5.00
N ARG A 37 -5.09 -3.45 5.99
CA ARG A 37 -5.47 -3.02 7.35
C ARG A 37 -5.96 -1.57 7.39
N ILE A 38 -5.31 -0.69 6.65
CA ILE A 38 -5.74 0.70 6.50
C ILE A 38 -7.14 0.73 5.90
N ASP A 39 -7.38 0.03 4.80
CA ASP A 39 -8.65 0.04 4.08
C ASP A 39 -9.81 -0.45 4.95
N ILE A 40 -9.62 -1.51 5.75
CA ILE A 40 -10.62 -1.96 6.74
C ILE A 40 -10.96 -0.86 7.76
N LEU A 41 -9.93 -0.17 8.27
CA LEU A 41 -10.14 0.92 9.23
C LEU A 41 -10.85 2.12 8.58
N LYS A 42 -10.49 2.46 7.35
CA LYS A 42 -11.16 3.52 6.59
C LYS A 42 -12.65 3.19 6.41
N GLU A 43 -12.98 1.97 6.03
CA GLU A 43 -14.36 1.52 5.84
C GLU A 43 -15.16 1.60 7.15
N GLU A 44 -14.60 1.15 8.27
CA GLU A 44 -15.25 1.22 9.57
C GLU A 44 -15.47 2.67 10.03
N LEU A 45 -14.50 3.57 9.81
CA LEU A 45 -14.66 5.00 10.10
C LEU A 45 -15.80 5.62 9.26
N VAL A 46 -15.81 5.35 7.95
CA VAL A 46 -16.90 5.79 7.05
C VAL A 46 -18.25 5.28 7.54
N ARG A 47 -18.33 4.00 7.93
CA ARG A 47 -19.56 3.38 8.44
C ARG A 47 -20.05 4.06 9.71
N ARG A 48 -19.17 4.33 10.67
CA ARG A 48 -19.53 5.02 11.93
C ARG A 48 -20.01 6.44 11.69
N LEU A 49 -19.36 7.18 10.80
CA LEU A 49 -19.77 8.55 10.46
C LEU A 49 -21.15 8.59 9.81
N LYS A 50 -21.43 7.68 8.88
CA LYS A 50 -22.78 7.52 8.31
C LYS A 50 -23.83 7.23 9.40
N GLN A 51 -23.53 6.33 10.34
CA GLN A 51 -24.46 6.03 11.44
C GLN A 51 -24.74 7.24 12.35
N LYS A 52 -23.73 8.07 12.64
CA LYS A 52 -23.93 9.30 13.43
C LYS A 52 -24.85 10.30 12.71
N LEU A 53 -24.63 10.48 11.41
CA LEU A 53 -25.50 11.31 10.55
C LEU A 53 -26.95 10.82 10.56
N GLU A 54 -27.16 9.51 10.41
CA GLU A 54 -28.50 8.89 10.44
C GLU A 54 -29.22 9.07 11.79
N ARG A 55 -28.48 9.13 12.90
CA ARG A 55 -29.03 9.35 14.24
C ARG A 55 -29.28 10.83 14.58
N GLY A 56 -28.90 11.75 13.70
CA GLY A 56 -29.02 13.19 13.95
C GLY A 56 -28.07 13.69 15.05
N GLU A 57 -26.98 12.96 15.32
CA GLU A 57 -25.93 13.41 16.23
C GLU A 57 -25.14 14.54 15.56
N ALA A 58 -24.83 15.61 16.30
CA ALA A 58 -24.06 16.73 15.78
C ALA A 58 -22.68 16.25 15.32
N ILE A 59 -22.47 16.28 14.01
CA ILE A 59 -21.19 16.02 13.36
C ILE A 59 -20.38 17.31 13.56
N ALA A 60 -19.20 17.24 14.18
CA ALA A 60 -18.36 18.42 14.31
C ALA A 60 -18.00 18.92 12.89
N GLU A 61 -18.44 20.14 12.55
CA GLU A 61 -18.55 20.64 11.18
C GLU A 61 -17.23 20.66 10.39
N ASP A 62 -16.08 20.69 11.07
CA ASP A 62 -14.78 20.94 10.43
C ASP A 62 -13.82 19.73 10.35
N LEU A 63 -14.07 18.63 11.07
CA LEU A 63 -13.10 17.53 11.13
C LEU A 63 -13.52 16.28 10.34
N ASP A 64 -14.81 15.93 10.29
CA ASP A 64 -15.22 14.59 9.84
C ASP A 64 -15.29 14.40 8.31
N ILE A 65 -15.69 15.41 7.53
CA ILE A 65 -15.89 15.26 6.06
C ILE A 65 -14.59 15.49 5.28
N GLU A 66 -13.79 16.48 5.70
CA GLU A 66 -12.47 16.70 5.12
C GLU A 66 -11.52 15.54 5.44
N ASP A 67 -11.59 14.98 6.66
CA ASP A 67 -10.83 13.77 7.00
C ASP A 67 -11.30 12.57 6.19
N LEU A 68 -12.62 12.37 6.02
CA LEU A 68 -13.15 11.33 5.13
C LEU A 68 -12.64 11.47 3.69
N THR A 69 -12.70 12.69 3.16
CA THR A 69 -12.23 12.99 1.80
C THR A 69 -10.74 12.72 1.69
N ARG A 70 -9.93 13.14 2.66
CA ARG A 70 -8.48 12.90 2.72
C ARG A 70 -8.13 11.42 2.84
N ILE A 71 -8.90 10.69 3.63
CA ILE A 71 -8.80 9.25 3.83
C ILE A 71 -9.10 8.50 2.52
N LEU A 72 -10.13 8.90 1.78
CA LEU A 72 -10.55 8.25 0.55
C LEU A 72 -9.79 8.73 -0.71
N ALA A 73 -9.20 9.93 -0.69
CA ALA A 73 -8.50 10.53 -1.82
C ALA A 73 -7.18 9.83 -2.19
N HIS A 74 -6.68 8.94 -1.34
CA HIS A 74 -5.51 8.11 -1.63
C HIS A 74 -5.98 6.69 -1.98
N PRO A 75 -6.13 6.37 -3.28
CA PRO A 75 -6.37 5.00 -3.69
C PRO A 75 -5.22 4.13 -3.19
N SER A 76 -5.54 3.14 -2.36
CA SER A 76 -4.60 2.06 -2.08
C SER A 76 -4.30 1.36 -3.41
N PRO A 77 -3.05 1.00 -3.70
CA PRO A 77 -2.71 0.20 -4.87
C PRO A 77 -3.58 -1.06 -4.88
N PRO A 78 -4.02 -1.54 -6.07
CA PRO A 78 -4.86 -2.72 -6.16
C PRO A 78 -4.21 -3.90 -5.42
N LEU A 79 -4.99 -4.55 -4.55
CA LEU A 79 -4.51 -5.65 -3.70
C LEU A 79 -4.25 -6.96 -4.48
N LEU A 80 -4.46 -6.97 -5.80
CA LEU A 80 -4.54 -8.16 -6.65
C LEU A 80 -4.03 -7.92 -8.08
N GLU A 81 -2.86 -7.32 -8.24
CA GLU A 81 -2.10 -7.60 -9.48
C GLU A 81 -1.30 -8.87 -9.24
N PRO A 82 -1.59 -9.97 -9.96
CA PRO A 82 -0.70 -11.13 -9.94
C PRO A 82 0.68 -10.64 -10.38
N ASP A 83 1.70 -11.07 -9.65
CA ASP A 83 3.08 -10.83 -10.06
C ASP A 83 3.24 -11.51 -11.42
N ILE A 84 3.20 -10.71 -12.50
CA ILE A 84 3.39 -11.15 -13.89
C ILE A 84 4.75 -11.84 -14.11
N ASN A 85 5.60 -11.90 -13.08
CA ASN A 85 6.87 -12.59 -13.06
C ASN A 85 6.85 -13.95 -12.33
N GLU A 86 5.68 -14.54 -12.04
CA GLU A 86 5.61 -15.93 -11.53
C GLU A 86 6.05 -17.01 -12.54
N GLU A 87 6.31 -16.66 -13.80
CA GLU A 87 6.95 -17.54 -14.79
C GLU A 87 8.21 -16.89 -15.40
N VAL A 88 9.38 -17.05 -14.76
CA VAL A 88 10.69 -17.30 -15.43
C VAL A 88 11.63 -18.04 -14.47
#